data_AF-A0A0D2YCY9-F1
#
_entry.id   AF-A0A0D2YCY9-F1
#
_cell.length_a   1.000
_cell.length_b   1.000
_cell.length_c   1.000
_cell.angle_alpha   90.00
_cell.angle_beta   90.00
_cell.angle_gamma   90.00
#
_symmetry.space_group_name_H-M   'P 1'
#
loop_
_entity.id
_entity.type
_entity.pdbx_description
1 polymer ?
#
loop_
_entity_poly.entity_id
_entity_poly.type
_entity_poly.pdbx_seq_one_letter_code
_entity_poly.pdbx_strand_id
1 'polypeptide(L)'
;MAVTVETKRRHVSLEAAELQTGTWHSAHWEFLSRRLEKTGGTFDKLSFLPGILVQGHDWSFVVTTREEGKTVVWLEQKFGYTSDMIGVYKAVWGVQRLAKWVDDVYWPWYKMNVLVV
;
A
#
# COMPACT_ATOMS: atom_id res chain seq x y z
N MET A 1 -0.16 5.96 -7.68
CA MET A 1 0.82 4.96 -7.16
C MET A 1 0.03 3.79 -6.64
N ALA A 2 0.25 2.56 -7.11
CA ALA A 2 -0.66 1.46 -6.75
C ALA A 2 -0.24 0.69 -5.49
N VAL A 3 1.06 0.47 -5.30
CA VAL A 3 1.67 -0.20 -4.13
C VAL A 3 2.97 0.53 -3.79
N THR A 4 3.19 0.88 -2.52
CA THR A 4 4.51 1.40 -2.07
C THR A 4 5.45 0.25 -1.69
N VAL A 5 6.76 0.44 -1.85
CA VAL A 5 7.76 -0.49 -1.33
C VAL A 5 8.78 0.32 -0.55
N GLU A 6 8.95 -0.01 0.72
CA GLU A 6 9.94 0.60 1.61
C GLU A 6 10.93 -0.45 2.11
N THR A 7 12.22 -0.11 2.10
CA THR A 7 13.28 -1.02 2.52
C THR A 7 14.11 -0.42 3.65
N LYS A 8 14.19 -1.11 4.77
CA LYS A 8 14.98 -0.71 5.94
C LYS A 8 16.08 -1.71 6.27
N ARG A 9 17.18 -1.19 6.84
CA ARG A 9 18.19 -2.03 7.49
C ARG A 9 17.60 -2.63 8.77
N ARG A 10 18.08 -3.80 9.17
CA ARG A 10 17.59 -4.57 10.34
C ARG A 10 17.55 -3.78 11.66
N HIS A 11 18.38 -2.75 11.80
CA HIS A 11 18.51 -1.96 13.03
C HIS A 11 17.72 -0.65 13.03
N VAL A 12 17.00 -0.34 11.94
CA VAL A 12 16.15 0.86 11.88
C VAL A 12 14.81 0.55 12.53
N SER A 13 14.29 1.45 13.37
CA SER A 13 13.00 1.24 14.02
C SER A 13 11.88 1.09 13.00
N LEU A 14 10.90 0.25 13.34
CA LEU A 14 9.70 0.06 12.55
C LEU A 14 8.92 1.37 12.47
N GLU A 15 8.80 2.11 13.58
CA GLU A 15 8.22 3.47 13.64
C GLU A 15 8.73 4.43 12.55
N ALA A 16 10.02 4.37 12.19
CA ALA A 16 10.55 5.23 11.12
C ALA A 16 10.03 4.85 9.73
N ALA A 17 9.81 3.56 9.48
CA ALA A 17 9.17 3.07 8.25
C ALA A 17 7.66 3.36 8.23
N GLU A 18 7.01 3.27 9.38
CA GLU A 18 5.61 3.64 9.56
C GLU A 18 5.38 5.10 9.21
N LEU A 19 6.20 5.99 9.78
CA LEU A 19 6.10 7.43 9.55
C LEU A 19 6.30 7.77 8.07
N GLN A 20 7.28 7.16 7.40
CA GLN A 20 7.52 7.38 5.98
C GLN A 20 6.37 6.87 5.11
N THR A 21 5.91 5.64 5.37
CA THR A 21 4.79 5.05 4.63
C THR A 21 3.51 5.85 4.82
N GLY A 22 3.21 6.25 6.06
CA GLY A 22 2.08 7.09 6.41
C GLY A 22 2.14 8.46 5.72
N THR A 23 3.31 9.07 5.65
CA THR A 23 3.50 10.36 4.96
C THR A 23 3.20 10.22 3.46
N TRP A 24 3.75 9.21 2.79
CA TRP A 24 3.50 8.98 1.36
C TRP A 24 2.04 8.64 1.07
N HIS A 25 1.43 7.79 1.89
CA HIS A 25 0.04 7.41 1.72
C HIS A 25 -0.91 8.56 2.04
N SER A 26 -0.61 9.40 3.02
CA SER A 26 -1.40 10.60 3.32
C SER A 26 -1.40 11.57 2.15
N ALA A 27 -0.23 11.84 1.56
CA ALA A 27 -0.14 12.65 0.35
C ALA A 27 -0.90 12.02 -0.83
N HIS A 28 -0.85 10.69 -0.97
CA HIS A 28 -1.55 9.99 -2.04
C HIS A 28 -3.07 10.01 -1.85
N TRP A 29 -3.57 9.80 -0.63
CA TRP A 29 -4.98 9.96 -0.28
C TRP A 29 -5.49 11.36 -0.62
N GLU A 30 -4.73 12.39 -0.22
CA GLU A 30 -5.09 13.77 -0.50
C GLU A 30 -5.14 14.06 -2.01
N PHE A 31 -4.17 13.57 -2.77
CA PHE A 31 -4.19 13.65 -4.22
C PHE A 31 -5.45 13.00 -4.82
N LEU A 32 -5.80 11.79 -4.37
CA LEU A 32 -6.98 11.09 -4.86
C LEU A 32 -8.25 11.85 -4.52
N SER A 33 -8.40 12.34 -3.28
CA SER A 33 -9.57 13.15 -2.88
C SER A 33 -9.77 14.36 -3.78
N ARG A 34 -8.71 15.15 -4.00
CA ARG A 34 -8.79 16.34 -4.87
C ARG A 34 -9.14 15.98 -6.30
N ARG A 35 -8.74 14.80 -6.77
CA ARG A 35 -9.12 14.31 -8.09
C ARG A 35 -10.59 13.90 -8.14
N LEU A 36 -11.06 13.14 -7.15
CA LEU A 36 -12.45 12.71 -7.06
C LEU A 36 -13.42 13.89 -6.93
N GLU A 37 -13.05 14.94 -6.20
CA GLU A 37 -13.82 16.19 -6.13
C GLU A 37 -14.00 16.85 -7.50
N LYS A 38 -12.99 16.78 -8.37
CA LYS A 38 -13.05 17.35 -9.72
C LYS A 38 -13.83 16.48 -10.70
N THR A 39 -13.74 15.16 -10.57
CA THR A 39 -14.37 14.21 -11.49
C THR A 39 -15.77 13.78 -11.04
N GLY A 40 -16.20 14.14 -9.82
CA GLY A 40 -17.40 13.61 -9.20
C GLY A 40 -17.31 12.12 -8.84
N GLY A 41 -16.09 11.57 -8.76
CA GLY A 41 -15.84 10.16 -8.47
C GLY A 41 -16.01 9.80 -6.99
N THR A 42 -15.84 8.51 -6.67
CA THR A 42 -16.00 7.99 -5.31
C THR A 42 -14.86 7.05 -4.90
N PHE A 43 -14.62 6.97 -3.59
CA PHE A 43 -13.75 5.95 -2.99
C PHE A 43 -14.43 4.59 -2.85
N ASP A 44 -15.69 4.44 -3.30
CA ASP A 44 -16.34 3.14 -3.37
C ASP A 44 -15.43 2.14 -4.10
N LYS A 45 -15.27 0.94 -3.51
CA LYS A 45 -14.36 -0.13 -3.94
C LYS A 45 -12.85 0.11 -3.75
N LEU A 46 -12.40 1.29 -3.32
CA LEU A 46 -11.02 1.52 -2.87
C LEU A 46 -10.96 1.72 -1.35
N SER A 47 -10.89 0.61 -0.62
CA SER A 47 -10.93 0.62 0.86
C SER A 47 -9.59 0.95 1.52
N PHE A 48 -8.46 0.68 0.85
CA PHE A 48 -7.13 0.86 1.41
C PHE A 48 -6.08 1.15 0.32
N LEU A 49 -4.94 1.70 0.73
CA LEU A 49 -3.73 1.78 -0.08
C LEU A 49 -2.68 0.80 0.46
N PRO A 50 -2.17 -0.13 -0.37
CA PRO A 50 -1.18 -1.11 0.05
C PRO A 50 0.26 -0.59 0.00
N GLY A 51 1.09 -1.22 0.81
CA GLY A 51 2.53 -1.07 0.86
C GLY A 51 3.21 -2.37 1.26
N ILE A 52 4.48 -2.48 0.91
CA ILE A 52 5.38 -3.55 1.31
C ILE A 52 6.50 -2.92 2.12
N LEU A 53 6.72 -3.43 3.33
CA LEU A 53 7.87 -3.09 4.15
C LEU A 53 8.83 -4.28 4.16
N VAL A 54 10.06 -4.05 3.71
CA VAL A 54 11.14 -5.04 3.77
C VAL A 54 12.16 -4.60 4.81
N GLN A 55 12.34 -5.39 5.87
CA GLN A 55 13.32 -5.10 6.92
C GLN A 55 14.26 -6.29 7.09
N GLY A 56 15.52 -6.13 6.65
CA GLY A 56 16.46 -7.26 6.59
C GLY A 56 15.90 -8.38 5.72
N HIS A 57 15.58 -9.54 6.32
CA HIS A 57 14.99 -10.66 5.60
C HIS A 57 13.46 -10.64 5.57
N ASP A 58 12.81 -9.81 6.37
CA ASP A 58 11.38 -9.86 6.62
C ASP A 58 10.58 -9.04 5.61
N TRP A 59 9.50 -9.61 5.10
CA TRP A 59 8.58 -8.98 4.16
C TRP A 59 7.21 -8.86 4.79
N SER A 60 6.78 -7.63 5.02
CA SER A 60 5.54 -7.28 5.70
C SER A 60 4.63 -6.48 4.82
N PHE A 61 3.33 -6.74 4.94
CA PHE A 61 2.29 -5.98 4.31
C PHE A 61 1.89 -4.82 5.22
N VAL A 62 1.81 -3.63 4.63
CA VAL A 62 1.39 -2.39 5.29
C VAL A 62 0.20 -1.86 4.52
N VAL A 63 -0.82 -1.38 5.21
CA VAL A 63 -1.95 -0.72 4.55
C VAL A 63 -2.28 0.58 5.24
N THR A 64 -2.80 1.53 4.48
CA THR A 64 -3.49 2.67 5.07
C THR A 64 -4.94 2.72 4.65
N THR A 65 -5.79 3.09 5.59
CA THR A 65 -7.20 3.42 5.33
C THR A 65 -7.39 4.93 5.47
N ARG A 66 -8.49 5.44 4.91
CA ARG A 66 -8.92 6.81 5.15
C ARG A 66 -10.18 6.81 5.99
N GLU A 67 -10.08 7.32 7.20
CA GLU A 67 -11.18 7.40 8.17
C GLU A 67 -11.38 8.86 8.55
N GLU A 68 -12.59 9.39 8.33
CA GLU A 68 -12.96 10.78 8.66
C GLU A 68 -11.96 11.83 8.11
N GLY A 69 -11.44 11.58 6.90
CA GLY A 69 -10.46 12.47 6.25
C GLY A 69 -9.01 12.28 6.72
N LYS A 70 -8.75 11.48 7.76
CA LYS A 70 -7.41 11.16 8.28
C LYS A 70 -6.90 9.85 7.70
N THR A 71 -5.57 9.75 7.58
CA THR A 71 -4.90 8.53 7.16
C THR A 71 -4.56 7.70 8.40
N VAL A 72 -5.10 6.47 8.47
CA VAL A 72 -4.78 5.50 9.52
C VAL A 72 -3.83 4.48 8.94
N VAL A 73 -2.72 4.21 9.63
CA VAL A 73 -1.71 3.23 9.20
C VAL A 73 -1.91 1.94 9.97
N TRP A 74 -2.03 0.83 9.24
CA TRP A 74 -2.12 -0.52 9.78
C TRP A 74 -0.89 -1.30 9.37
N LEU A 75 -0.26 -1.92 10.35
CA LEU A 75 1.10 -2.39 10.21
C LEU A 75 1.22 -3.88 10.47
N GLU A 76 2.28 -4.43 9.89
CA GLU A 76 2.94 -5.67 10.29
C GLU A 76 2.15 -6.96 10.14
N GLN A 77 1.47 -7.13 9.01
CA GLN A 77 1.18 -8.49 8.57
C GLN A 77 2.38 -9.05 7.80
N LYS A 78 3.34 -9.66 8.51
CA LYS A 78 4.42 -10.42 7.87
C LYS A 78 3.81 -11.49 6.96
N PHE A 79 4.22 -11.50 5.69
CA PHE A 79 3.75 -12.47 4.70
C PHE A 79 4.87 -13.31 4.10
N GLY A 80 6.14 -12.88 4.23
CA GLY A 80 7.28 -13.61 3.70
C GLY A 80 8.58 -13.29 4.43
N TYR A 81 9.60 -14.08 4.14
CA TYR A 81 10.96 -13.84 4.63
C TYR A 81 11.98 -14.46 3.68
N THR A 82 13.19 -13.92 3.61
CA THR A 82 14.23 -14.40 2.68
C THR A 82 15.35 -15.18 3.36
N SER A 83 15.12 -15.60 4.61
CA SER A 83 16.07 -16.42 5.38
C SER A 83 16.04 -17.90 5.01
N ASP A 84 15.00 -18.37 4.32
CA ASP A 84 14.94 -19.71 3.73
C ASP A 84 14.08 -19.75 2.46
N MET A 85 14.12 -20.89 1.77
CA MET A 85 13.46 -21.08 0.48
C MET A 85 11.93 -20.98 0.55
N ILE A 86 11.29 -21.50 1.61
CA ILE A 86 9.83 -21.47 1.76
C ILE A 86 9.37 -20.02 1.95
N GLY A 87 10.09 -19.27 2.77
CA GLY A 87 9.86 -17.85 2.95
C GLY A 87 9.97 -17.06 1.66
N VAL A 88 10.97 -17.37 0.82
CA VAL A 88 11.15 -16.71 -0.49
C VAL A 88 9.93 -16.93 -1.38
N TYR A 89 9.43 -18.18 -1.46
CA TYR A 89 8.21 -18.47 -2.23
C TYR A 89 7.00 -17.69 -1.69
N LYS A 90 6.85 -17.58 -0.38
CA LYS A 90 5.77 -16.79 0.23
C LYS A 90 5.90 -15.29 -0.07
N ALA A 91 7.12 -14.74 -0.05
CA ALA A 91 7.39 -13.36 -0.40
C ALA A 91 7.03 -13.08 -1.87
N VAL A 92 7.50 -13.94 -2.80
CA VAL A 92 7.16 -13.83 -4.23
C VAL A 92 5.65 -13.92 -4.45
N TRP A 93 5.00 -14.89 -3.82
CA TRP A 93 3.55 -15.06 -3.93
C TRP A 93 2.77 -13.85 -3.39
N GLY A 94 3.20 -13.26 -2.27
CA GLY A 94 2.59 -12.05 -1.72
C GLY A 94 2.70 -10.85 -2.66
N VAL A 95 3.87 -10.65 -3.30
CA VAL A 95 4.05 -9.61 -4.32
C VAL A 95 3.13 -9.85 -5.52
N GLN A 96 3.05 -11.08 -6.02
CA GLN A 96 2.15 -11.45 -7.12
C GLN A 96 0.68 -11.22 -6.76
N ARG A 97 0.29 -11.52 -5.51
CA ARG A 97 -1.06 -11.28 -5.02
C ARG A 97 -1.42 -9.80 -5.03
N LEU A 98 -0.47 -8.93 -4.68
CA LEU A 98 -0.64 -7.48 -4.75
C LEU A 98 -0.70 -6.96 -6.18
N ALA A 99 0.15 -7.46 -7.08
CA ALA A 99 0.07 -7.14 -8.50
C ALA A 99 -1.31 -7.48 -9.08
N LYS A 100 -1.83 -8.68 -8.78
CA LYS A 100 -3.18 -9.08 -9.16
C LYS A 100 -4.25 -8.15 -8.59
N TRP A 101 -4.12 -7.73 -7.33
CA TRP A 101 -5.04 -6.75 -6.74
C TRP A 101 -4.99 -5.40 -7.46
N VAL A 102 -3.81 -4.96 -7.91
CA VAL A 102 -3.68 -3.74 -8.71
C VAL A 102 -4.46 -3.85 -10.01
N ASP A 103 -4.31 -4.98 -10.71
CA ASP A 103 -4.97 -5.21 -12.00
C ASP A 103 -6.49 -5.38 -11.87
N ASP A 104 -6.94 -6.12 -10.86
CA ASP A 104 -8.34 -6.47 -10.67
C ASP A 104 -9.16 -5.36 -9.97
N VAL A 105 -8.52 -4.55 -9.12
CA VAL A 105 -9.21 -3.60 -8.22
C VAL A 105 -8.75 -2.17 -8.46
N TYR A 106 -7.48 -1.87 -8.18
CA TYR A 106 -7.00 -0.48 -8.18
C TYR A 106 -7.09 0.17 -9.55
N TRP A 107 -6.63 -0.51 -10.61
CA TRP A 107 -6.54 0.07 -11.94
C TRP A 107 -7.92 0.30 -12.58
N PRO A 108 -8.88 -0.64 -12.54
CA PRO A 108 -10.26 -0.39 -12.96
C PRO A 108 -10.89 0.77 -12.19
N TRP A 109 -10.71 0.81 -10.86
CA TRP A 109 -11.21 1.91 -10.03
C TRP A 109 -10.60 3.25 -10.44
N TYR A 110 -9.29 3.31 -10.65
CA TYR A 110 -8.56 4.53 -10.99
C TYR A 110 -9.02 5.09 -12.35
N LYS A 111 -9.20 4.23 -13.35
CA LYS A 111 -9.74 4.64 -14.65
C LYS A 111 -11.14 5.25 -14.54
N MET A 112 -12.02 4.61 -13.77
CA MET A 112 -13.43 5.00 -13.66
C MET A 112 -13.66 6.24 -12.78
N ASN A 113 -12.78 6.52 -11.82
CA ASN A 113 -13.01 7.58 -10.85
C ASN A 113 -12.02 8.75 -10.97
N VAL A 114 -10.77 8.50 -11.40
CA VAL A 114 -9.69 9.51 -11.38
C VAL A 114 -9.33 10.02 -12.77
N LEU A 115 -9.39 9.16 -13.79
CA LEU A 115 -9.01 9.50 -15.17
C LEU A 115 -10.16 10.01 -16.04
N VAL A 116 -11.39 10.00 -15.54
CA VAL A 116 -12.52 10.55 -16.28
C VAL A 116 -12.32 12.05 -16.42
N VAL A 117 -12.21 12.53 -17.66
CA VAL A 117 -12.12 13.93 -18.05
C VAL A 117 -13.40 14.30 -18.78
#